data_AF-A0A317N3E2-F1
#
_entry.id   AF-A0A317N3E2-F1
#
_cell.length_a   1.000
_cell.length_b   1.000
_cell.length_c   1.000
_cell.angle_alpha   90.00
_cell.angle_beta   90.00
_cell.angle_gamma   90.00
#
_symmetry.space_group_name_H-M   'P 1'
#
loop_
_entity.id
_entity.type
_entity.pdbx_description
1 polymer ?
#
loop_
_entity_poly.entity_id
_entity_poly.type
_entity_poly.pdbx_seq_one_letter_code
_entity_poly.pdbx_strand_id
1 'polypeptide(L)'
;MVDKSPIVVAIAATTNADDLSYLALADLAAAGAELDHPDPEWRIIGAHMVQLLIHVYPTSAARLRGTTDADTGVSAEIAASQHFHDQLLGRAYTDRTGNNYQRDYDGKANALAVDILVPVGVPGTTAVLNGRGFDNGPCPGRTRNTGATGNAWSLRSVCPTFGCVRAA
;
A
#
# COMPACT_ATOMS: atom_id res chain seq x y z
N MET A 1 7.61 -24.41 11.90
CA MET A 1 8.20 -23.29 11.15
C MET A 1 7.31 -23.03 9.96
N VAL A 2 6.83 -21.80 9.77
CA VAL A 2 6.12 -21.42 8.54
C VAL A 2 7.18 -21.32 7.45
N ASP A 3 6.97 -22.01 6.33
CA ASP A 3 7.81 -21.85 5.15
C ASP A 3 7.73 -20.37 4.70
N LYS A 4 8.88 -19.71 4.67
CA LYS A 4 9.02 -18.30 4.24
C LYS A 4 9.54 -18.20 2.81
N SER A 5 9.54 -19.30 2.06
CA SER A 5 9.93 -19.29 0.66
C SER A 5 9.02 -18.35 -0.13
N PRO A 6 9.59 -17.53 -1.03
CA PRO A 6 8.79 -16.62 -1.84
C PRO A 6 7.84 -17.41 -2.74
N ILE A 7 6.59 -16.98 -2.81
CA ILE A 7 5.60 -17.51 -3.75
C ILE A 7 5.71 -16.70 -5.04
N VAL A 8 6.02 -17.36 -6.15
CA VAL A 8 6.09 -16.73 -7.46
C VAL A 8 4.69 -16.69 -8.07
N VAL A 9 4.24 -15.49 -8.46
CA VAL A 9 2.96 -15.26 -9.12
C VAL A 9 3.21 -14.59 -10.47
N ALA A 10 2.62 -15.12 -11.54
CA ALA A 10 2.66 -14.53 -12.86
C ALA A 10 1.27 -13.97 -13.22
N ILE A 11 1.20 -12.66 -13.44
CA ILE A 11 -0.03 -11.95 -13.81
C ILE A 11 0.24 -11.20 -15.11
N ALA A 12 -0.62 -11.37 -16.10
CA ALA A 12 -0.54 -10.61 -17.34
C ALA A 12 -1.33 -9.30 -17.20
N ALA A 13 -0.72 -8.18 -17.59
CA ALA A 13 -1.46 -6.93 -17.78
C ALA A 13 -2.48 -7.13 -18.91
N THR A 14 -3.74 -6.80 -18.63
CA THR A 14 -4.83 -6.94 -19.62
C THR A 14 -5.26 -5.61 -20.22
N THR A 15 -4.81 -4.51 -19.63
CA THR A 15 -5.09 -3.14 -20.04
C THR A 15 -3.85 -2.26 -19.86
N ASN A 16 -3.83 -1.10 -20.52
CA ASN A 16 -2.78 -0.09 -20.30
C ASN A 16 -2.75 0.41 -18.85
N ALA A 17 -3.92 0.47 -18.19
CA ALA A 17 -4.00 0.83 -16.78
C ALA A 17 -3.28 -0.21 -15.90
N ASP A 18 -3.48 -1.50 -16.17
CA ASP A 18 -2.79 -2.56 -15.44
C ASP A 18 -1.26 -2.45 -15.63
N ASP A 19 -0.81 -2.25 -16.87
CA ASP A 19 0.62 -2.13 -17.19
C ASP A 19 1.28 -0.97 -16.42
N LEU A 20 0.67 0.22 -16.46
CA LEU A 20 1.14 1.39 -15.70
C LEU A 20 1.15 1.12 -14.19
N SER A 21 0.12 0.43 -13.68
CA SER A 21 0.03 0.09 -12.27
C SER A 21 1.13 -0.88 -11.83
N TYR A 22 1.51 -1.85 -12.68
CA TYR A 22 2.58 -2.80 -12.39
C TYR A 22 3.96 -2.15 -12.47
N LEU A 23 4.16 -1.21 -13.40
CA LEU A 23 5.37 -0.38 -13.43
C LEU A 23 5.49 0.49 -12.17
N ALA A 24 4.38 1.09 -11.72
CA ALA A 24 4.34 1.90 -10.49
C ALA A 24 4.64 1.03 -9.27
N LEU A 25 4.06 -0.17 -9.22
CA LEU A 25 4.31 -1.17 -8.18
C LEU A 25 5.78 -1.61 -8.16
N ALA A 26 6.41 -1.80 -9.32
CA ALA A 26 7.82 -2.17 -9.42
C ALA A 26 8.73 -1.07 -8.86
N ASP A 27 8.47 0.19 -9.22
CA ASP A 27 9.21 1.34 -8.69
C ASP A 27 9.04 1.49 -7.17
N LEU A 28 7.82 1.27 -6.67
CA LEU A 28 7.51 1.32 -5.24
C LEU A 28 8.21 0.20 -4.46
N ALA A 29 8.20 -1.02 -5.01
CA ALA A 29 8.90 -2.15 -4.42
C ALA A 29 10.42 -1.95 -4.40
N ALA A 30 10.99 -1.36 -5.46
CA ALA A 30 12.40 -1.01 -5.50
C ALA A 30 12.74 0.08 -4.46
N ALA A 31 11.91 1.11 -4.32
CA ALA A 31 12.10 2.14 -3.31
C ALA A 31 12.10 1.58 -1.88
N GLY A 32 11.20 0.62 -1.61
CA GLY A 32 11.12 -0.06 -0.30
C GLY A 32 12.22 -1.09 -0.05
N ALA A 33 12.79 -1.70 -1.10
CA ALA A 33 13.92 -2.63 -0.97
C ALA A 33 15.23 -1.94 -0.53
N GLU A 34 15.34 -0.63 -0.79
CA GLU A 34 16.48 0.20 -0.36
C GLU A 34 16.39 0.66 1.10
N LEU A 35 15.30 0.32 1.81
CA LEU A 35 15.22 0.56 3.25
C LEU A 35 16.12 -0.41 4.02
N ASP A 36 17.17 0.13 4.64
CA ASP A 36 17.98 -0.61 5.62
C ASP A 36 17.26 -0.64 6.98
N HIS A 37 16.20 -1.46 7.08
CA HIS A 37 15.45 -1.64 8.33
C HIS A 37 15.28 -3.14 8.66
N PRO A 38 15.60 -3.57 9.90
CA PRO A 38 15.62 -4.99 10.30
C PRO A 38 14.23 -5.65 10.28
N ASP A 39 13.17 -4.85 10.32
CA ASP A 39 11.79 -5.27 10.05
C ASP A 39 11.22 -4.31 9.01
N PRO A 40 10.81 -4.76 7.80
CA PRO A 40 10.19 -3.86 6.84
C PRO A 40 8.82 -3.45 7.38
N GLU A 41 8.76 -2.30 8.06
CA GLU A 41 7.51 -1.66 8.47
C GLU A 41 6.84 -0.94 7.28
N TRP A 42 7.01 -1.50 6.08
CA TRP A 42 6.32 -1.10 4.87
C TRP A 42 5.71 -2.33 4.19
N ARG A 43 4.57 -2.14 3.51
CA ARG A 43 3.84 -3.21 2.81
C ARG A 43 3.13 -2.65 1.60
N ILE A 44 3.12 -3.41 0.51
CA ILE A 44 2.17 -3.15 -0.57
C ILE A 44 0.76 -3.36 -0.04
N ILE A 45 -0.11 -2.38 -0.28
CA ILE A 45 -1.52 -2.42 0.09
C ILE A 45 -2.41 -2.23 -1.13
N GLY A 46 -3.69 -1.92 -0.90
CA GLY A 46 -4.62 -1.62 -1.98
C GLY A 46 -4.93 -2.80 -2.88
N ALA A 47 -5.30 -2.48 -4.12
CA ALA A 47 -5.80 -3.47 -5.07
C ALA A 47 -4.72 -4.47 -5.49
N HIS A 48 -3.45 -4.07 -5.64
CA HIS A 48 -2.36 -5.00 -5.97
C HIS A 48 -2.20 -6.09 -4.91
N MET A 49 -2.29 -5.75 -3.61
CA MET A 49 -2.26 -6.74 -2.54
C MET A 49 -3.42 -7.75 -2.67
N VAL A 50 -4.63 -7.26 -2.95
CA VAL A 50 -5.81 -8.12 -3.14
C VAL A 50 -5.65 -9.01 -4.36
N GLN A 51 -5.15 -8.48 -5.48
CA GLN A 51 -4.87 -9.26 -6.69
C GLN A 51 -3.87 -10.39 -6.40
N LEU A 52 -2.76 -10.09 -5.72
CA LEU A 52 -1.76 -11.10 -5.35
C LEU A 52 -2.36 -12.18 -4.45
N LEU A 53 -3.14 -11.79 -3.44
CA LEU A 53 -3.80 -12.74 -2.53
C LEU A 53 -4.81 -13.64 -3.25
N ILE A 54 -5.56 -13.13 -4.22
CA ILE A 54 -6.49 -13.94 -5.02
C ILE A 54 -5.74 -14.97 -5.87
N HIS A 55 -4.57 -14.62 -6.41
CA HIS A 55 -3.76 -15.56 -7.18
C HIS A 55 -3.15 -16.65 -6.29
N VAL A 56 -2.68 -16.30 -5.08
CA VAL A 56 -2.12 -17.26 -4.13
C VAL A 56 -3.21 -18.12 -3.48
N TYR A 57 -4.37 -17.55 -3.22
CA TYR A 57 -5.52 -18.20 -2.58
C TYR A 57 -6.76 -18.08 -3.49
N PRO A 58 -6.88 -18.95 -4.52
CA PRO A 58 -7.96 -18.90 -5.48
C PRO A 58 -9.32 -18.90 -4.80
N THR A 59 -10.04 -17.78 -4.91
CA THR A 59 -11.35 -17.60 -4.30
C THR A 59 -12.36 -17.48 -5.44
N SER A 60 -13.18 -18.52 -5.64
CA SER A 60 -14.05 -18.67 -6.82
C SER A 60 -15.07 -17.54 -7.00
N ALA A 61 -15.45 -16.83 -5.93
CA ALA A 61 -16.35 -15.69 -5.98
C ALA A 61 -15.63 -14.33 -6.06
N ALA A 62 -14.30 -14.29 -5.95
CA ALA A 62 -13.56 -13.04 -5.98
C ALA A 62 -13.38 -12.55 -7.42
N ARG A 63 -13.79 -11.30 -7.66
CA ARG A 63 -13.57 -10.63 -8.94
C ARG A 63 -12.35 -9.73 -8.82
N LEU A 64 -11.36 -9.95 -9.69
CA LEU A 64 -10.23 -9.03 -9.82
C LEU A 64 -10.76 -7.67 -10.30
N ARG A 65 -10.39 -6.60 -9.59
CA ARG A 65 -10.61 -5.23 -10.01
C ARG A 65 -9.29 -4.69 -10.57
N GLY A 66 -9.33 -4.10 -11.76
CA GLY A 66 -8.21 -3.31 -12.26
C GLY A 66 -7.91 -2.14 -11.33
N THR A 67 -6.66 -1.71 -11.31
CA THR A 67 -6.18 -0.59 -10.50
C THR A 67 -5.26 0.27 -11.36
N THR A 68 -5.23 1.57 -11.09
CA THR A 68 -4.47 2.56 -11.89
C THR A 68 -3.24 3.08 -11.16
N ASP A 69 -3.19 2.86 -9.86
CA ASP A 69 -2.24 3.34 -8.87
C ASP A 69 -1.66 2.15 -8.08
N ALA A 70 -0.49 2.38 -7.49
CA ALA A 70 0.15 1.45 -6.56
C ALA A 70 0.19 2.06 -5.15
N ASP A 71 -0.34 1.33 -4.17
CA ASP A 71 -0.41 1.78 -2.79
C ASP A 71 0.64 1.09 -1.93
N THR A 72 1.30 1.84 -1.05
CA THR A 72 2.11 1.29 0.05
C THR A 72 1.63 1.83 1.39
N GLY A 73 1.65 0.96 2.39
CA GLY A 73 1.49 1.32 3.78
C GLY A 73 2.84 1.37 4.47
N VAL A 74 3.16 2.46 5.18
CA VAL A 74 4.44 2.64 5.89
C VAL A 74 4.21 3.05 7.35
N SER A 75 5.15 2.76 8.24
CA SER A 75 5.10 3.30 9.61
C SER A 75 5.34 4.81 9.65
N ALA A 76 4.96 5.44 10.77
CA ALA A 76 5.13 6.88 10.96
C ALA A 76 6.60 7.28 10.93
N GLU A 77 7.47 6.40 11.43
CA GLU A 77 8.92 6.54 11.44
C GLU A 77 9.49 6.58 10.02
N ILE A 78 9.06 5.66 9.15
CA ILE A 78 9.46 5.63 7.73
C ILE A 78 8.87 6.82 6.97
N ALA A 79 7.63 7.21 7.26
CA ALA A 79 7.03 8.40 6.65
C ALA A 79 7.78 9.69 7.04
N ALA A 80 8.16 9.81 8.32
CA ALA A 80 8.89 10.97 8.83
C ALA A 80 10.32 11.05 8.30
N SER A 81 10.96 9.90 8.00
CA SER A 81 12.32 9.86 7.43
C SER A 81 12.39 10.40 6.00
N GLN A 82 11.25 10.57 5.32
CA GLN A 82 11.16 10.98 3.91
C GLN A 82 11.85 10.02 2.92
N HIS A 83 12.20 8.80 3.33
CA HIS A 83 12.86 7.82 2.45
C HIS A 83 12.11 7.59 1.13
N PHE A 84 10.82 7.22 1.21
CA PHE A 84 10.03 7.00 -0.01
C PHE A 84 9.84 8.29 -0.82
N HIS A 85 9.80 9.46 -0.17
CA HIS A 85 9.72 10.73 -0.87
C HIS A 85 10.95 10.94 -1.75
N ASP A 86 12.13 10.86 -1.16
CA ASP A 86 13.41 11.08 -1.87
C ASP A 86 13.61 10.04 -2.98
N GLN A 87 13.27 8.78 -2.70
CA GLN A 87 13.38 7.67 -3.64
C GLN A 87 12.45 7.81 -4.86
N LEU A 88 11.23 8.32 -4.65
CA LEU A 88 10.29 8.56 -5.74
C LEU A 88 10.70 9.79 -6.56
N LEU A 89 11.15 10.88 -5.92
CA LEU A 89 11.70 12.04 -6.61
C LEU A 89 12.92 11.67 -7.47
N GLY A 90 13.83 10.83 -6.95
CA GLY A 90 14.97 10.31 -7.70
C GLY A 90 14.59 9.47 -8.92
N ARG A 91 13.36 8.95 -8.96
CA ARG A 91 12.76 8.21 -10.08
C ARG A 91 11.91 9.08 -11.00
N ALA A 92 12.04 10.41 -10.89
CA ALA A 92 11.32 11.43 -11.65
C ALA A 92 9.79 11.49 -11.36
N TYR A 93 9.35 11.00 -10.21
CA TYR A 93 8.01 11.34 -9.73
C TYR A 93 7.98 12.79 -9.25
N THR A 94 6.82 13.42 -9.42
CA THR A 94 6.50 14.72 -8.81
C THR A 94 5.49 14.49 -7.70
N ASP A 95 5.62 15.21 -6.59
CA ASP A 95 4.59 15.23 -5.57
C ASP A 95 3.45 16.16 -6.01
N ARG A 96 2.24 15.60 -6.16
CA ARG A 96 1.08 16.39 -6.54
C ARG A 96 0.52 17.10 -5.31
N THR A 97 0.25 16.31 -4.27
CA THR A 97 -0.29 16.76 -2.99
C THR A 97 -0.10 15.67 -1.94
N GLY A 98 0.48 16.02 -0.80
CA GLY A 98 0.59 15.13 0.36
C GLY A 98 1.34 13.83 0.07
N ASN A 99 0.60 12.73 0.01
CA ASN A 99 1.08 11.37 -0.17
C ASN A 99 0.95 10.81 -1.59
N ASN A 100 0.43 11.60 -2.54
CA ASN A 100 0.27 11.21 -3.93
C ASN A 100 1.46 11.64 -4.80
N TYR A 101 2.01 10.69 -5.55
CA TYR A 101 3.13 10.87 -6.45
C TYR A 101 2.75 10.46 -7.86
N GLN A 102 3.14 11.27 -8.84
CA GLN A 102 2.87 10.98 -10.25
C GLN A 102 4.12 11.16 -11.10
N ARG A 103 4.33 10.24 -12.03
CA ARG A 103 5.37 10.34 -13.07
C ARG A 103 4.74 10.17 -14.43
N ASP A 104 5.03 11.08 -15.35
CA ASP A 104 4.58 10.96 -16.74
C ASP A 104 5.22 9.72 -17.40
N TYR A 105 4.43 9.00 -18.18
CA TYR A 105 4.89 7.83 -18.93
C TYR A 105 4.53 7.95 -20.40
N ASP A 106 5.48 7.63 -21.28
CA ASP A 106 5.30 7.64 -22.74
C ASP A 106 4.84 9.01 -23.32
N GLY A 107 5.18 10.12 -22.64
CA GLY A 107 4.88 11.48 -23.11
C GLY A 107 3.39 11.80 -23.27
N LYS A 108 2.50 11.02 -22.63
CA LYS A 108 1.04 11.16 -22.69
C LYS A 108 0.47 11.45 -21.30
N ALA A 109 -0.82 11.80 -21.22
CA ALA A 109 -1.56 11.99 -19.96
C ALA A 109 -1.69 10.72 -19.08
N ASN A 110 -0.99 9.64 -19.44
CA ASN A 110 -0.88 8.42 -18.66
C ASN A 110 0.28 8.60 -17.67
N ALA A 111 -0.06 8.74 -16.40
CA ALA A 111 0.94 8.85 -15.34
C ALA A 111 0.98 7.56 -14.54
N LEU A 112 2.18 7.12 -14.15
CA LEU A 112 2.31 6.20 -13.03
C LEU A 112 1.90 6.94 -11.78
N ALA A 113 1.00 6.35 -11.00
CA ALA A 113 0.52 6.92 -9.75
C ALA A 113 0.91 6.02 -8.57
N VAL A 114 1.41 6.64 -7.50
CA VAL A 114 1.80 5.97 -6.27
C VAL A 114 1.21 6.73 -5.08
N ASP A 115 0.61 6.00 -4.15
CA ASP A 115 0.07 6.54 -2.91
C ASP A 115 0.73 5.91 -1.68
N ILE A 116 1.12 6.77 -0.74
CA ILE A 116 1.77 6.36 0.52
C ILE A 116 0.79 6.57 1.68
N LEU A 117 0.31 5.49 2.28
CA LEU A 117 -0.60 5.57 3.43
C LEU A 117 0.16 5.33 4.73
N VAL A 118 -0.23 6.07 5.78
CA VAL A 118 0.38 5.96 7.11
C VAL A 118 -0.71 5.67 8.14
N PRO A 119 -0.56 4.67 9.02
CA PRO A 119 -1.56 4.32 10.03
C PRO A 119 -1.43 5.21 11.28
N VAL A 120 -1.49 6.52 11.10
CA VAL A 120 -1.51 7.49 12.22
C VAL A 120 -2.93 8.03 12.37
N GLY A 121 -3.38 8.35 13.58
CA GLY A 121 -4.67 9.04 13.79
C GLY A 121 -5.94 8.26 13.41
N VAL A 122 -7.01 9.00 13.10
CA VAL A 122 -8.34 8.46 12.77
C VAL A 122 -8.40 8.16 11.27
N PRO A 123 -8.95 7.01 10.83
CA PRO A 123 -9.14 6.71 9.41
C PRO A 123 -9.92 7.82 8.70
N GLY A 124 -9.46 8.22 7.51
CA GLY A 124 -10.09 9.28 6.73
C GLY A 124 -9.74 10.71 7.15
N THR A 125 -8.76 10.90 8.04
CA THR A 125 -8.15 12.21 8.29
C THR A 125 -6.74 12.27 7.70
N THR A 126 -6.19 13.47 7.52
CA THR A 126 -4.80 13.67 7.09
C THR A 126 -3.92 13.93 8.30
N ALA A 127 -2.82 13.19 8.45
CA ALA A 127 -1.78 13.47 9.43
C ALA A 127 -0.62 14.22 8.78
N VAL A 128 -0.01 15.14 9.52
CA VAL A 128 1.19 15.86 9.07
C VAL A 128 2.43 15.27 9.72
N LEU A 129 3.32 14.67 8.93
CA LEU A 129 4.59 14.12 9.38
C LEU A 129 5.72 14.80 8.61
N ASN A 130 6.68 15.38 9.34
CA ASN A 130 7.81 16.12 8.79
C ASN A 130 7.42 17.13 7.67
N GLY A 131 6.34 17.89 7.92
CA GLY A 131 5.83 18.91 6.99
C GLY A 131 5.00 18.39 5.82
N ARG A 132 4.78 17.08 5.69
CA ARG A 132 3.97 16.46 4.62
C ARG A 132 2.67 15.86 5.14
N GLY A 133 1.60 16.03 4.37
CA GLY A 133 0.30 15.42 4.65
C GLY A 133 0.24 13.96 4.16
N PHE A 134 -0.26 13.07 5.00
CA PHE A 134 -0.51 11.67 4.66
C PHE A 134 -1.93 11.29 5.03
N ASP A 135 -2.62 10.60 4.13
CA ASP A 135 -3.95 10.08 4.42
C ASP A 135 -3.85 8.87 5.35
N ASN A 136 -4.71 8.89 6.36
CA ASN A 136 -4.79 7.82 7.33
C ASN A 136 -5.57 6.65 6.74
N GLY A 137 -4.83 5.67 6.23
CA GLY A 137 -5.36 4.43 5.67
C GLY A 137 -5.25 3.25 6.63
N PRO A 138 -6.09 2.20 6.47
CA PRO A 138 -5.92 0.97 7.22
C PRO A 138 -4.65 0.24 6.76
N CYS A 139 -3.52 0.45 7.44
CA CYS A 139 -2.39 -0.46 7.35
C CYS A 139 -2.50 -1.55 8.41
N PRO A 140 -2.16 -2.81 8.10
CA PRO A 140 -1.89 -3.83 9.11
C PRO A 140 -0.50 -3.60 9.73
N GLY A 141 -0.30 -2.43 10.34
CA GLY A 141 0.86 -2.06 11.12
C GLY A 141 0.63 -2.36 12.60
N ARG A 142 1.68 -2.79 13.30
CA ARG A 142 1.61 -3.17 14.72
C ARG A 142 1.34 -1.91 15.57
N THR A 143 0.13 -1.74 16.08
CA THR A 143 -0.12 -0.82 17.20
C THR A 143 0.70 -1.30 18.40
N ARG A 144 1.82 -0.64 18.72
CA ARG A 144 2.43 -0.81 20.05
C ARG A 144 1.48 -0.21 21.06
N ASN A 145 0.71 -1.05 21.72
CA ASN A 145 -0.04 -0.66 22.91
C ASN A 145 0.98 -0.41 24.04
N THR A 146 1.44 0.82 24.20
CA THR A 146 2.21 1.24 25.38
C THR A 146 1.25 1.35 26.56
N GLY A 147 0.89 0.21 27.13
CA GLY A 147 0.11 0.14 28.36
C GLY A 147 -1.10 -0.79 28.29
N ALA A 148 -0.85 -2.09 28.40
CA ALA A 148 -1.68 -2.99 29.20
C ALA A 148 -1.04 -4.37 29.21
N THR A 149 -0.64 -4.81 30.40
CA THR A 149 -0.34 -6.20 30.72
C THR A 149 -1.50 -7.11 30.30
N GLY A 150 -1.19 -8.17 29.55
CA GLY A 150 -2.04 -9.36 29.50
C GLY A 150 -2.81 -9.59 28.20
N ASN A 151 -2.49 -10.75 27.61
CA ASN A 151 -3.39 -11.67 26.93
C ASN A 151 -3.56 -11.46 25.41
N ALA A 152 -3.32 -12.56 24.69
CA ALA A 152 -3.32 -12.72 23.25
C ALA A 152 -4.64 -12.25 22.58
N TRP A 153 -4.53 -11.73 21.35
CA TRP A 153 -5.69 -11.29 20.55
C TRP A 153 -5.83 -12.05 19.23
N SER A 154 -7.05 -12.52 19.01
CA SER A 154 -7.53 -13.33 17.89
C SER A 154 -7.95 -12.46 16.69
N LEU A 155 -7.75 -12.98 15.47
CA LEU A 155 -8.25 -12.46 14.20
C LEU A 155 -9.79 -12.42 14.16
N ARG A 156 -10.42 -11.44 14.81
CA ARG A 156 -11.82 -11.06 14.60
C ARG A 156 -11.95 -9.55 14.77
N SER A 157 -11.69 -8.80 13.71
CA SER A 157 -12.20 -7.42 13.55
C SER A 157 -12.09 -7.06 12.06
N VAL A 158 -13.00 -7.61 11.26
CA VAL A 158 -13.24 -7.15 9.89
C VAL A 158 -13.90 -5.78 9.98
N CYS A 159 -13.37 -4.86 9.18
CA CYS A 159 -13.82 -3.50 8.90
C CYS A 159 -15.37 -3.35 8.87
N PRO A 160 -15.98 -2.41 9.62
CA PRO A 160 -17.43 -2.23 9.67
C PRO A 160 -17.97 -1.16 8.68
N THR A 161 -17.30 -0.91 7.55
CA THR A 161 -17.66 0.22 6.65
C THR A 161 -18.20 -0.15 5.27
N PHE A 162 -18.67 -1.39 5.06
CA PHE A 162 -19.53 -1.70 3.91
C PHE A 162 -20.97 -1.93 4.37
N GLY A 163 -21.85 -1.03 3.92
CA GLY A 163 -23.26 -1.00 4.22
C GLY A 163 -23.95 -2.33 3.99
N CYS A 164 -24.77 -2.70 4.97
CA CYS A 164 -25.71 -3.79 4.91
C CYS A 164 -26.70 -3.53 3.75
N VAL A 165 -26.55 -4.24 2.62
CA VAL A 165 -27.62 -4.40 1.65
C VAL A 165 -28.32 -5.71 1.99
N ARG A 166 -29.55 -5.60 2.53
CA ARG A 166 -30.48 -6.71 2.71
C ARG A 166 -30.77 -7.32 1.34
N ALA A 167 -30.42 -8.59 1.14
CA ALA A 167 -31.08 -9.43 0.16
C ALA A 167 -32.30 -10.09 0.83
N ALA A 168 -33.40 -10.17 0.07
CA ALA A 168 -34.75 -10.56 0.48
C ALA A 168 -34.85 -11.94 1.13
#